data_AF-A0A564FVB5-F1
#
_entry.id   AF-A0A564FVB5-F1
#
_cell.length_a   1.000
_cell.length_b   1.000
_cell.length_c   1.000
_cell.angle_alpha   90.00
_cell.angle_beta   90.00
_cell.angle_gamma   90.00
#
_symmetry.space_group_name_H-M   'P 1'
#
loop_
_entity.id
_entity.type
_entity.pdbx_description
1 polymer ?
#
loop_
_entity_poly.entity_id
_entity_poly.type
_entity_poly.pdbx_seq_one_letter_code
_entity_poly.pdbx_strand_id
1 'polypeptide(L)'
;MSSQTGSTDTLSPQIERALAECATGARIAEWKADRYLQLSQGEADDTVYEACRSMSRFYGAMHEFFMEEQRAIDALLGTCPPSDPLRPTRHA
;
A
#
# COMPACT_ATOMS: atom_id res chain seq x y z
N MET A 1 -2.06 36.43 -23.05
CA MET A 1 -1.41 35.13 -22.78
C MET A 1 -0.56 35.29 -21.54
N SER A 2 -1.01 34.74 -20.41
CA SER A 2 -0.16 34.53 -19.23
C SER A 2 -0.65 33.25 -18.56
N SER A 3 -0.02 32.15 -18.94
CA SER A 3 -0.18 30.86 -18.27
C SER A 3 0.40 30.98 -16.86
N GLN A 4 -0.47 31.02 -15.86
CA GLN A 4 -0.07 30.92 -14.45
C GLN A 4 -0.21 29.45 -14.04
N THR A 5 0.75 28.64 -14.47
CA THR A 5 1.00 27.29 -13.93
C THR A 5 1.77 27.47 -12.63
N GLY A 6 1.08 27.40 -11.49
CA GLY A 6 1.72 27.71 -10.21
C GLY A 6 0.84 27.47 -9.00
N SER A 7 0.18 26.32 -8.95
CA SER A 7 -0.27 25.75 -7.68
C SER A 7 0.44 24.41 -7.58
N THR A 8 1.50 24.35 -6.78
CA THR A 8 2.02 23.07 -6.28
C THR A 8 0.84 22.41 -5.58
N ASP A 9 0.25 21.40 -6.20
CA ASP A 9 -0.84 20.58 -5.66
C ASP A 9 -0.30 19.77 -4.47
N THR A 10 -0.03 20.44 -3.35
CA THR A 10 0.18 19.77 -2.08
C THR A 10 -1.13 19.10 -1.71
N LEU A 11 -1.16 17.77 -1.81
CA LEU A 11 -2.27 16.96 -1.33
C LEU A 11 -2.61 17.37 0.10
N SER A 12 -3.91 17.47 0.38
CA SER A 12 -4.38 17.83 1.72
C SER A 12 -3.84 16.79 2.72
N PRO A 13 -3.28 17.21 3.88
CA PRO A 13 -2.84 16.30 4.94
C PRO A 13 -3.91 15.28 5.38
N GLN A 14 -5.18 15.58 5.09
CA GLN A 14 -6.31 14.68 5.33
C GLN A 14 -6.29 13.46 4.38
N ILE A 15 -5.83 13.61 3.14
CA ILE A 15 -5.77 12.54 2.15
C ILE A 15 -4.60 11.59 2.46
N GLU A 16 -3.42 12.13 2.80
CA GLU A 16 -2.29 11.31 3.26
C GLU A 16 -2.67 10.49 4.49
N ARG A 17 -3.33 11.12 5.46
CA ARG A 17 -3.83 10.42 6.65
C ARG A 17 -4.85 9.33 6.30
N ALA A 18 -5.81 9.62 5.42
CA ALA A 18 -6.80 8.64 5.00
C ALA A 18 -6.17 7.43 4.32
N LEU A 19 -5.17 7.64 3.46
CA LEU A 19 -4.43 6.55 2.81
C LEU A 19 -3.63 5.71 3.80
N ALA A 20 -2.96 6.33 4.77
CA ALA A 20 -2.25 5.60 5.82
C ALA A 20 -3.20 4.77 6.71
N GLU A 21 -4.38 5.32 7.04
CA GLU A 21 -5.42 4.61 7.77
C GLU A 21 -5.99 3.44 6.95
N CYS A 22 -6.22 3.63 5.64
CA CYS A 22 -6.65 2.58 4.71
C CYS A 22 -5.62 1.46 4.56
N ALA A 23 -4.35 1.79 4.36
CA ALA A 23 -3.26 0.80 4.28
C ALA A 23 -3.15 -0.02 5.56
N THR A 24 -3.24 0.65 6.72
CA THR A 24 -3.22 -0.02 8.04
C THR A 24 -4.43 -0.95 8.19
N GLY A 25 -5.63 -0.50 7.81
CA GLY A 25 -6.85 -1.29 7.86
C GLY A 25 -6.78 -2.53 6.97
N ALA A 26 -6.29 -2.38 5.73
CA ALA A 26 -6.11 -3.47 4.78
C ALA A 26 -5.14 -4.53 5.33
N ARG A 27 -3.99 -4.12 5.88
CA ARG A 27 -3.01 -5.04 6.50
C ARG A 27 -3.61 -5.82 7.69
N ILE A 28 -4.41 -5.16 8.53
CA ILE A 28 -5.07 -5.83 9.66
C ILE A 28 -6.09 -6.85 9.15
N ALA A 29 -6.85 -6.50 8.10
CA ALA A 29 -7.85 -7.39 7.52
C ALA A 29 -7.20 -8.60 6.82
N GLU A 30 -6.09 -8.40 6.11
CA GLU A 30 -5.25 -9.45 5.54
C GLU A 30 -4.79 -10.43 6.62
N TRP A 31 -4.18 -9.93 7.69
CA TRP A 31 -3.72 -10.77 8.80
C TRP A 31 -4.85 -11.60 9.43
N LYS A 32 -6.03 -11.01 9.60
CA LYS A 32 -7.21 -11.75 10.11
C LYS A 32 -7.65 -12.84 9.14
N ALA A 33 -7.69 -12.54 7.84
CA ALA A 33 -8.07 -13.50 6.82
C ALA A 33 -7.06 -14.68 6.75
N ASP A 34 -5.76 -14.40 6.85
CA ASP A 34 -4.72 -15.44 6.94
C ASP A 34 -4.88 -16.31 8.17
N ARG A 35 -5.22 -15.71 9.32
CA ARG A 35 -5.52 -16.45 10.55
C ARG A 35 -6.71 -17.40 10.35
N TYR A 36 -7.78 -16.93 9.72
CA TYR A 36 -8.94 -17.77 9.41
C TYR A 36 -8.63 -18.85 8.38
N LEU A 37 -7.77 -18.56 7.41
CA LEU A 37 -7.30 -19.53 6.43
C LEU A 37 -6.54 -20.69 7.11
N GLN A 38 -5.68 -20.38 8.09
CA GLN A 38 -4.98 -21.41 8.87
C GLN A 38 -5.93 -22.25 9.71
N LEU A 39 -6.95 -21.64 10.33
CA LEU A 39 -7.93 -22.33 11.16
C LEU A 39 -8.89 -23.21 10.36
N SER A 40 -9.15 -22.86 9.10
CA SER A 40 -10.01 -23.64 8.20
C SER A 40 -9.26 -24.79 7.49
N GLN A 41 -7.96 -24.94 7.70
CA GLN A 41 -7.22 -26.09 7.16
C GLN A 41 -7.71 -27.39 7.81
N GLY A 42 -8.26 -28.30 7.01
CA GLY A 42 -8.82 -29.57 7.48
C GLY A 42 -10.33 -29.52 7.78
N GLU A 43 -10.99 -28.39 7.53
CA GLU A 43 -12.46 -28.36 7.40
C GLU A 43 -12.87 -29.32 6.28
N ALA A 44 -13.94 -30.11 6.51
CA ALA A 44 -14.47 -31.02 5.50
C ALA A 44 -15.21 -30.28 4.37
N ASP A 45 -15.48 -28.99 4.57
CA ASP A 45 -16.15 -28.10 3.63
C ASP A 45 -15.15 -27.07 3.06
N ASP A 46 -14.71 -27.31 1.82
CA ASP A 46 -13.77 -26.45 1.10
C ASP A 46 -14.28 -25.01 0.92
N THR A 47 -15.59 -24.74 1.10
CA THR A 47 -16.17 -23.41 0.91
C THR A 47 -15.67 -22.38 1.92
N VAL A 48 -15.44 -22.79 3.17
CA VAL A 48 -14.92 -21.91 4.23
C VAL A 48 -13.45 -21.59 3.97
N TYR A 49 -12.67 -22.60 3.57
CA TYR A 49 -11.27 -22.44 3.20
C TYR A 49 -11.12 -21.48 2.00
N GLU A 50 -11.90 -21.69 0.92
CA GLU A 50 -11.85 -20.84 -0.27
C GLU A 50 -12.37 -19.42 0.00
N ALA A 51 -13.36 -19.24 0.87
CA ALA A 51 -13.79 -17.91 1.31
C ALA A 51 -12.67 -17.16 2.06
N CYS A 52 -12.01 -17.83 3.01
CA CYS A 52 -10.89 -17.24 3.76
C CYS A 52 -9.70 -16.91 2.84
N ARG A 53 -9.41 -17.80 1.89
CA ARG A 53 -8.36 -17.61 0.88
C ARG A 53 -8.66 -16.41 -0.03
N SER A 54 -9.89 -16.29 -0.49
CA SER A 54 -10.35 -15.17 -1.32
C SER A 54 -10.23 -13.84 -0.56
N MET A 55 -10.67 -13.81 0.71
CA MET A 55 -10.54 -12.62 1.56
C MET A 55 -9.08 -12.22 1.79
N SER A 56 -8.19 -13.18 2.07
CA SER A 56 -6.76 -12.93 2.27
C SER A 56 -6.16 -12.25 1.04
N ARG A 57 -6.39 -12.82 -0.14
CA ARG A 57 -5.92 -12.25 -1.42
C ARG A 57 -6.46 -10.85 -1.68
N PHE A 58 -7.76 -10.63 -1.42
CA PHE A 58 -8.38 -9.33 -1.62
C PHE A 58 -7.75 -8.26 -0.73
N TYR A 59 -7.61 -8.52 0.57
CA TYR A 59 -7.04 -7.54 1.49
C TYR A 59 -5.54 -7.32 1.27
N GLY A 60 -4.79 -8.34 0.86
CA GLY A 60 -3.41 -8.19 0.41
C GLY A 60 -3.30 -7.27 -0.81
N ALA A 61 -4.11 -7.48 -1.84
CA ALA A 61 -4.13 -6.62 -3.02
C ALA A 61 -4.52 -5.17 -2.69
N MET A 62 -5.49 -4.96 -1.79
CA MET A 62 -5.87 -3.63 -1.32
C MET A 62 -4.73 -2.95 -0.56
N HIS A 63 -3.99 -3.69 0.26
CA HIS A 63 -2.84 -3.17 0.98
C HIS A 63 -1.72 -2.73 0.02
N GLU A 64 -1.42 -3.55 -0.99
CA GLU A 64 -0.45 -3.19 -2.04
C GLU A 64 -0.88 -1.95 -2.82
N PHE A 65 -2.16 -1.86 -3.20
CA PHE A 65 -2.73 -0.70 -3.88
C PHE A 65 -2.55 0.57 -3.05
N PHE A 66 -2.92 0.58 -1.77
CA PHE A 66 -2.76 1.78 -0.93
C PHE A 66 -1.31 2.18 -0.74
N MET A 67 -0.37 1.22 -0.69
CA MET A 67 1.06 1.50 -0.62
C MET A 67 1.59 2.11 -1.93
N GLU A 68 1.11 1.66 -3.07
CA GLU A 68 1.47 2.23 -4.38
C GLU A 68 0.94 3.66 -4.53
N GLU A 69 -0.33 3.90 -4.17
CA GLU A 69 -0.93 5.24 -4.18
C GLU A 69 -0.15 6.20 -3.25
N GLN A 70 0.23 5.75 -2.05
CA GLN A 70 1.04 6.56 -1.14
C GLN A 70 2.41 6.91 -1.76
N ARG A 71 3.09 5.95 -2.42
CA ARG A 71 4.37 6.24 -3.10
C ARG A 71 4.21 7.21 -4.28
N ALA A 72 3.12 7.09 -5.04
CA ALA A 72 2.84 7.99 -6.14
C ALA A 72 2.63 9.43 -5.64
N ILE A 73 1.95 9.57 -4.50
CA ILE A 73 1.77 10.86 -3.81
C ILE A 73 3.10 11.39 -3.28
N ASP A 74 3.89 10.57 -2.59
CA ASP A 74 5.21 11.00 -2.08
C ASP A 74 6.15 11.46 -3.20
N ALA A 75 6.08 10.82 -4.38
CA ALA A 75 6.83 11.22 -5.56
C ALA A 75 6.33 12.55 -6.15
N LEU A 76 5.02 12.78 -6.19
CA LEU A 76 4.43 14.05 -6.64
C LEU A 76 4.78 15.21 -5.69
N LEU A 77 4.83 14.96 -4.39
CA LEU A 77 5.13 15.96 -3.35
C LEU A 77 6.63 16.20 -3.17
N GLY A 78 7.49 15.42 -3.81
CA GLY A 78 8.94 15.50 -3.62
C GLY A 78 9.40 15.13 -2.20
N THR A 79 8.57 14.43 -1.43
CA THR A 79 8.87 13.95 -0.07
C THR A 79 9.59 12.60 -0.10
N CYS A 80 9.64 11.93 -1.25
CA CYS A 80 10.50 10.78 -1.45
C CYS A 80 11.97 11.23 -1.28
N PRO A 81 12.72 10.70 -0.28
CA PRO A 81 14.13 11.02 -0.18
C PRO A 81 14.81 10.63 -1.49
N PRO A 82 15.72 11.47 -2.04
CA PRO A 82 16.51 11.05 -3.18
C PRO A 82 17.20 9.75 -2.75
N SER A 83 16.91 8.68 -3.48
CA SER A 83 17.72 7.47 -3.36
C SER A 83 19.12 7.91 -3.77
N ASP A 84 20.01 8.06 -2.79
CA ASP A 84 21.41 8.44 -3.00
C ASP A 84 21.94 7.59 -4.17
N PRO A 85 22.44 8.20 -5.25
CA PRO A 85 23.07 7.43 -6.29
C PRO A 85 24.26 6.73 -5.65
N LEU A 86 24.25 5.40 -5.72
CA LEU A 86 25.37 4.51 -5.43
C LEU A 86 26.69 5.23 -5.65
N ARG A 87 27.36 5.55 -4.54
CA ARG A 87 28.72 6.06 -4.52
C ARG A 87 29.55 5.20 -5.49
N PRO A 88 30.14 5.76 -6.55
CA PRO A 88 31.03 4.98 -7.37
C PRO A 88 32.21 4.58 -6.48
N THR A 89 32.36 3.28 -6.26
CA THR A 89 33.61 2.67 -5.82
C THR A 89 34.66 3.01 -6.87
N ARG A 90 35.38 4.11 -6.65
CA ARG A 90 36.64 4.36 -7.34
C ARG A 90 37.63 3.32 -6.83
N HIS A 91 37.93 2.36 -7.70
CA HIS A 91 39.17 1.61 -7.65
C HIS A 91 40.36 2.56 -7.73
N ALA A 92 41.25 2.47 -6.74
CA ALA A 92 42.71 2.51 -6.89
C ALA A 92 43.32 1.89 -5.63
#